data_AF-A0A969HHT2-F1
#
_entry.id   AF-A0A969HHT2-F1
#
_cell.length_a   1.000
_cell.length_b   1.000
_cell.length_c   1.000
_cell.angle_alpha   90.00
_cell.angle_beta   90.00
_cell.angle_gamma   90.00
#
_symmetry.space_group_name_H-M   'P 1'
#
loop_
_entity.id
_entity.type
_entity.pdbx_description
1 polymer ?
#
loop_
_entity_poly.entity_id
_entity_poly.type
_entity_poly.pdbx_seq_one_letter_code
_entity_poly.pdbx_strand_id
1 'polypeptide(L)'
;EIIAPIRSARLINLQMVPQYGGALANSGGSDQVRWELSQAADLVNLDEFFSPQPYFYRENEGWQTRLAFDAATAREYMDDEDLEADVKLRGFVFSPKVEAKDLPKEAVGPAKEAIIPYPQQTSEVTWKYDSASGVYLRSKTGEPMDDFDGKQLSASNVIIYFAEHADTDIVEDSNGATSIRIVVNGLGTAWLLRDGQILKGNWATDGLETPNFIFNDGRSMPLKPGNTWVEVVPLDFEIEIDGVAHPRLSDAGGKASAGSSSDEPEAEATDEAEATVTPTSTLIGARPAATPTPTVAPTTEE
;
A
#
# COMPACT_ATOMS: atom_id res chain seq x y z
N GLU A 1 -17.36 11.49 -15.14
CA GLU A 1 -17.28 10.00 -14.98
C GLU A 1 -17.98 9.67 -13.68
N ILE A 2 -18.82 8.63 -13.64
CA ILE A 2 -19.57 8.29 -12.44
C ILE A 2 -18.80 7.25 -11.63
N ILE A 3 -18.50 7.57 -10.37
CA ILE A 3 -17.76 6.71 -9.44
C ILE A 3 -18.70 6.33 -8.29
N ALA A 4 -18.80 5.04 -8.02
CA ALA A 4 -19.65 4.51 -6.95
C ALA A 4 -19.21 3.09 -6.53
N PRO A 5 -19.55 2.65 -5.30
CA PRO A 5 -20.14 3.45 -4.25
C PRO A 5 -19.11 4.30 -3.51
N ILE A 6 -19.48 5.54 -3.18
CA ILE A 6 -18.70 6.39 -2.27
C ILE A 6 -18.91 5.92 -0.84
N ARG A 7 -17.83 5.90 -0.05
CA ARG A 7 -17.80 5.40 1.32
C ARG A 7 -17.05 6.34 2.25
N SER A 8 -17.17 6.04 3.53
CA SER A 8 -16.49 6.77 4.60
C SER A 8 -14.97 6.68 4.47
N ALA A 9 -14.30 7.78 4.78
CA ALA A 9 -12.85 7.83 4.85
C ALA A 9 -12.31 6.96 6.00
N ARG A 10 -11.03 6.61 5.91
CA ARG A 10 -10.26 5.81 6.85
C ARG A 10 -8.91 6.46 7.08
N LEU A 11 -8.23 6.10 8.17
CA LEU A 11 -6.91 6.65 8.52
C LEU A 11 -5.87 6.52 7.38
N ILE A 12 -5.94 5.44 6.59
CA ILE A 12 -5.03 5.22 5.46
C ILE A 12 -5.13 6.34 4.41
N ASN A 13 -6.29 7.01 4.27
CA ASN A 13 -6.47 8.08 3.29
C ASN A 13 -5.56 9.29 3.58
N LEU A 14 -5.21 9.55 4.84
CA LEU A 14 -4.25 10.60 5.24
C LEU A 14 -2.86 10.39 4.65
N GLN A 15 -2.48 9.13 4.39
CA GLN A 15 -1.18 8.80 3.82
C GLN A 15 -1.27 8.57 2.31
N MET A 16 -2.27 7.83 1.84
CA MET A 16 -2.37 7.52 0.42
C MET A 16 -2.67 8.74 -0.43
N VAL A 17 -3.64 9.59 -0.05
CA VAL A 17 -4.08 10.68 -0.93
C VAL A 17 -2.93 11.65 -1.28
N PRO A 18 -2.11 12.10 -0.31
CA PRO A 18 -0.96 12.96 -0.61
C PRO A 18 0.08 12.29 -1.52
N GLN A 19 0.37 11.00 -1.35
CA GLN A 19 1.33 10.27 -2.20
C GLN A 19 0.97 10.29 -3.69
N TYR A 20 -0.30 10.51 -4.03
CA TYR A 20 -0.79 10.58 -5.40
C TYR A 20 -1.23 11.98 -5.81
N GLY A 21 -1.01 13.01 -4.98
CA GLY A 21 -1.47 14.38 -5.24
C GLY A 21 -2.96 14.44 -5.55
N GLY A 22 -3.76 13.57 -4.91
CA GLY A 22 -5.18 13.42 -5.18
C GLY A 22 -6.05 14.34 -4.32
N ALA A 23 -7.30 14.51 -4.75
CA ALA A 23 -8.39 14.94 -3.88
C ALA A 23 -9.12 13.71 -3.31
N LEU A 24 -9.52 13.77 -2.04
CA LEU A 24 -10.29 12.71 -1.40
C LEU A 24 -11.78 12.95 -1.58
N ALA A 25 -12.46 12.05 -2.29
CA ALA A 25 -13.91 11.98 -2.32
C ALA A 25 -14.42 10.89 -1.37
N ASN A 26 -15.25 11.26 -0.40
CA ASN A 26 -15.75 10.38 0.65
C ASN A 26 -17.13 10.85 1.18
N SER A 27 -17.78 9.98 1.95
CA SER A 27 -19.01 10.29 2.69
C SER A 27 -18.78 10.05 4.18
N GLY A 28 -18.33 11.11 4.85
CA GLY A 28 -18.00 11.09 6.27
C GLY A 28 -16.83 10.15 6.62
N GLY A 29 -16.85 9.67 7.86
CA GLY A 29 -15.79 8.95 8.57
C GLY A 29 -16.12 8.93 10.06
N SER A 30 -15.39 8.17 10.87
CA SER A 30 -15.46 8.34 12.33
C SER A 30 -15.08 9.77 12.73
N ASP A 31 -15.60 10.26 13.85
CA ASP A 31 -15.36 11.64 14.28
C ASP A 31 -13.85 11.93 14.41
N GLN A 32 -13.08 10.98 14.94
CA GLN A 32 -11.64 11.12 15.05
C GLN A 32 -10.94 11.11 13.67
N VAL A 33 -11.36 10.25 12.73
CA VAL A 33 -10.80 10.27 11.35
C VAL A 33 -11.10 11.59 10.65
N ARG A 34 -12.34 12.10 10.77
CA ARG A 34 -12.73 13.39 10.19
C ARG A 34 -11.97 14.54 10.85
N TRP A 35 -11.75 14.47 12.16
CA TRP A 35 -10.90 15.44 12.85
C TRP A 35 -9.47 15.40 12.31
N GLU A 36 -8.83 14.22 12.20
CA GLU A 36 -7.48 14.12 11.64
C GLU A 36 -7.38 14.62 10.19
N LEU A 37 -8.37 14.30 9.34
CA LEU A 37 -8.46 14.84 7.97
C LEU A 37 -8.55 16.37 7.96
N SER A 38 -9.30 16.96 8.89
CA SER A 38 -9.39 18.42 9.00
C SER A 38 -8.07 19.09 9.44
N GLN A 39 -7.13 18.34 10.01
CA GLN A 39 -5.81 18.83 10.37
C GLN A 39 -4.79 18.71 9.22
N ALA A 40 -5.11 17.94 8.16
CA ALA A 40 -4.26 17.77 7.00
C ALA A 40 -4.44 18.94 6.02
N ALA A 41 -3.78 20.06 6.30
CA ALA A 41 -3.97 21.33 5.59
C ALA A 41 -3.77 21.24 4.06
N ASP A 42 -2.89 20.35 3.60
CA ASP A 42 -2.58 20.19 2.17
C ASP A 42 -3.45 19.13 1.46
N LEU A 43 -4.41 18.52 2.17
CA LEU A 43 -5.31 17.49 1.62
C LEU A 43 -6.64 18.12 1.19
N VAL A 44 -6.93 18.08 -0.11
CA VAL A 44 -8.24 18.47 -0.64
C VAL A 44 -9.27 17.39 -0.27
N ASN A 45 -10.12 17.68 0.72
CA ASN A 45 -11.11 16.75 1.24
C ASN A 45 -12.53 17.15 0.82
N LEU A 46 -13.07 16.45 -0.18
CA LEU A 46 -14.42 16.66 -0.71
C LEU A 46 -15.47 15.83 0.05
N ASP A 47 -15.52 15.88 1.37
CA ASP A 47 -16.50 15.11 2.16
C ASP A 47 -17.94 15.54 1.81
N GLU A 48 -18.79 14.59 1.40
CA GLU A 48 -20.21 14.81 1.00
C GLU A 48 -20.99 15.70 1.98
N PHE A 49 -20.70 15.60 3.29
CA PHE A 49 -21.40 16.37 4.32
C PHE A 49 -21.08 17.87 4.30
N PHE A 50 -19.97 18.27 3.68
CA PHE A 50 -19.54 19.66 3.55
C PHE A 50 -19.56 20.15 2.10
N SER A 51 -19.38 19.24 1.14
CA SER A 51 -19.39 19.49 -0.31
C SER A 51 -20.45 18.59 -0.97
N PRO A 52 -21.75 18.93 -0.87
CA PRO A 52 -22.83 18.02 -1.31
C PRO A 52 -22.90 17.85 -2.83
N GLN A 53 -22.49 18.86 -3.60
CA GLN A 53 -22.12 18.66 -5.01
C GLN A 53 -20.64 18.25 -5.02
N PRO A 54 -20.23 17.19 -5.72
CA PRO A 54 -20.87 16.55 -6.89
C PRO A 54 -21.54 15.19 -6.61
N TYR A 55 -22.06 14.99 -5.39
CA TYR A 55 -22.61 13.71 -4.96
C TYR A 55 -24.09 13.56 -5.32
N PHE A 56 -24.51 12.32 -5.58
CA PHE A 56 -25.90 11.99 -5.80
C PHE A 56 -26.23 10.55 -5.43
N TYR A 57 -27.50 10.29 -5.13
CA TYR A 57 -28.01 8.95 -4.84
C TYR A 57 -28.57 8.31 -6.11
N ARG A 58 -28.01 7.16 -6.49
CA ARG A 58 -28.50 6.33 -7.57
C ARG A 58 -29.80 5.64 -7.19
N GLU A 59 -30.76 5.68 -8.09
CA GLU A 59 -32.07 5.06 -7.90
C GLU A 59 -31.98 3.53 -7.91
N ASN A 60 -32.87 2.86 -7.18
CA ASN A 60 -32.99 1.39 -7.12
C ASN A 60 -31.77 0.64 -6.56
N GLU A 61 -30.83 1.34 -5.95
CA GLU A 61 -29.65 0.79 -5.28
C GLU A 61 -29.84 0.72 -3.75
N GLY A 62 -29.21 -0.27 -3.12
CA GLY A 62 -29.22 -0.41 -1.65
C GLY A 62 -28.49 0.75 -0.97
N TRP A 63 -28.76 0.98 0.32
CA TRP A 63 -28.12 2.08 1.07
C TRP A 63 -26.59 2.00 1.07
N GLN A 64 -26.03 0.79 0.92
CA GLN A 64 -24.59 0.52 0.78
C GLN A 64 -24.00 0.89 -0.58
N THR A 65 -24.79 0.91 -1.65
CA THR A 65 -24.29 1.00 -3.04
C THR A 65 -24.77 2.24 -3.78
N ARG A 66 -25.75 2.95 -3.22
CA ARG A 66 -26.45 4.04 -3.90
C ARG A 66 -25.68 5.35 -4.02
N LEU A 67 -24.79 5.67 -3.09
CA LEU A 67 -24.10 6.97 -3.14
C LEU A 67 -23.03 6.96 -4.25
N ALA A 68 -23.11 7.92 -5.14
CA ALA A 68 -22.21 8.10 -6.28
C ALA A 68 -21.67 9.53 -6.33
N PHE A 69 -20.65 9.70 -7.16
CA PHE A 69 -19.90 10.94 -7.36
C PHE A 69 -19.67 11.14 -8.86
N ASP A 70 -19.89 12.36 -9.37
CA ASP A 70 -19.47 12.74 -10.72
C ASP A 70 -18.11 13.42 -10.70
N ALA A 71 -17.09 12.77 -11.26
CA ALA A 71 -15.74 13.29 -11.30
C ALA A 71 -15.59 14.57 -12.16
N ALA A 72 -16.45 14.80 -13.16
CA ALA A 72 -16.39 16.02 -13.95
C ALA A 72 -16.92 17.22 -13.15
N THR A 73 -18.07 17.05 -12.50
CA THR A 73 -18.62 18.08 -11.60
C THR A 73 -17.71 18.33 -10.40
N ALA A 74 -16.97 17.31 -9.94
CA ALA A 74 -15.94 17.50 -8.92
C ALA A 74 -14.82 18.44 -9.37
N ARG A 75 -14.36 18.29 -10.61
CA ARG A 75 -13.32 19.15 -11.19
C ARG A 75 -13.82 20.58 -11.35
N GLU A 76 -15.06 20.75 -11.81
CA GLU A 76 -15.71 22.08 -11.87
C GLU A 76 -15.80 22.71 -10.48
N TYR A 77 -16.25 21.95 -9.46
CA TYR A 77 -16.31 22.43 -8.08
C TYR A 77 -14.94 22.82 -7.53
N MET A 78 -13.91 22.01 -7.76
CA MET A 78 -12.56 22.33 -7.28
C MET A 78 -11.95 23.55 -7.99
N ASP A 79 -12.25 23.76 -9.27
CA ASP A 79 -11.84 24.96 -10.00
C ASP A 79 -12.52 26.22 -9.45
N ASP A 80 -13.84 26.16 -9.24
CA ASP A 80 -14.65 27.26 -8.69
C ASP A 80 -14.21 27.68 -7.27
N GLU A 81 -13.75 26.72 -6.47
CA GLU A 81 -13.31 26.94 -5.07
C GLU A 81 -11.79 27.13 -4.91
N ASP A 82 -11.03 27.24 -6.01
CA ASP A 82 -9.56 27.39 -6.00
C ASP A 82 -8.84 26.24 -5.25
N LEU A 83 -9.35 25.02 -5.41
CA LEU A 83 -8.82 23.78 -4.81
C LEU A 83 -7.97 22.96 -5.79
N GLU A 84 -7.95 23.35 -7.07
CA GLU A 84 -7.11 22.70 -8.09
C GLU A 84 -5.62 23.05 -7.90
N ALA A 85 -4.76 22.07 -8.19
CA ALA A 85 -3.32 22.25 -8.12
C ALA A 85 -2.60 21.42 -9.18
N ASP A 86 -1.43 21.90 -9.62
CA ASP A 86 -0.55 21.15 -10.50
C ASP A 86 -0.13 19.82 -9.85
N VAL A 87 -0.52 18.70 -10.45
CA VAL A 87 -0.09 17.38 -10.01
C VAL A 87 1.34 17.12 -10.48
N LYS A 88 2.29 17.18 -9.55
CA LYS A 88 3.70 16.84 -9.77
C LYS A 88 4.01 15.57 -9.01
N LEU A 89 4.07 14.46 -9.74
CA LEU A 89 4.42 13.15 -9.18
C LEU A 89 5.66 12.61 -9.87
N ARG A 90 6.53 11.98 -9.09
CA ARG A 90 7.61 11.14 -9.64
C ARG A 90 7.07 10.04 -10.57
N GLY A 91 5.88 9.52 -10.25
CA GLY A 91 5.22 8.45 -10.99
C GLY A 91 5.93 7.10 -10.90
N PHE A 92 5.52 6.18 -11.76
CA PHE A 92 6.04 4.81 -11.80
C PHE A 92 6.98 4.59 -12.98
N VAL A 93 7.88 3.62 -12.84
CA VAL A 93 8.70 3.12 -13.94
C VAL A 93 7.89 2.11 -14.73
N PHE A 94 7.83 2.28 -16.05
CA PHE A 94 7.07 1.39 -16.93
C PHE A 94 7.97 0.68 -17.94
N SER A 95 7.60 -0.56 -18.29
CA SER A 95 8.15 -1.26 -19.45
C SER A 95 7.08 -2.09 -20.15
N PRO A 96 6.87 -1.92 -21.48
CA PRO A 96 5.93 -2.73 -22.25
C PRO A 96 6.29 -4.23 -22.27
N LYS A 97 7.57 -4.56 -22.12
CA LYS A 97 8.09 -5.93 -22.09
C LYS A 97 9.16 -6.06 -21.04
N VAL A 98 9.20 -7.20 -20.37
CA VAL A 98 10.25 -7.55 -19.45
C VAL A 98 10.77 -8.92 -19.82
N GLU A 99 12.04 -9.00 -20.18
CA GLU A 99 12.68 -10.27 -20.51
C GLU A 99 13.23 -10.88 -19.22
N ALA A 100 13.11 -12.21 -19.07
CA ALA A 100 13.57 -12.90 -17.86
C ALA A 100 15.07 -12.68 -17.57
N LYS A 101 15.88 -12.42 -18.61
CA LYS A 101 17.32 -12.10 -18.48
C LYS A 101 17.58 -10.75 -17.81
N ASP A 102 16.63 -9.81 -17.89
CA ASP A 102 16.76 -8.46 -17.37
C ASP A 102 16.29 -8.38 -15.90
N LEU A 103 15.71 -9.47 -15.38
CA LEU A 103 15.20 -9.56 -14.03
C LEU A 103 16.15 -10.33 -13.09
N PRO A 104 16.19 -10.00 -11.79
CA PRO A 104 16.93 -10.81 -10.82
C PRO A 104 16.25 -12.18 -10.66
N LYS A 105 16.94 -13.26 -11.03
CA LYS A 105 16.35 -14.62 -11.12
C LYS A 105 15.61 -15.07 -9.86
N GLU A 106 16.15 -14.76 -8.68
CA GLU A 106 15.58 -15.16 -7.38
C GLU A 106 14.29 -14.39 -7.03
N ALA A 107 13.99 -13.31 -7.75
CA ALA A 107 12.85 -12.43 -7.51
C ALA A 107 11.68 -12.69 -8.47
N VAL A 108 11.79 -13.68 -9.37
CA VAL A 108 10.79 -13.93 -10.42
C VAL A 108 10.24 -15.34 -10.34
N GLY A 109 8.93 -15.47 -10.54
CA GLY A 109 8.26 -16.77 -10.66
C GLY A 109 7.01 -16.70 -11.53
N PRO A 110 6.42 -17.86 -11.88
CA PRO A 110 5.08 -17.89 -12.45
C PRO A 110 4.06 -17.36 -11.44
N ALA A 111 3.03 -16.68 -11.93
CA ALA A 111 1.86 -16.29 -11.14
C ALA A 111 0.68 -16.14 -12.08
N LYS A 112 0.04 -17.26 -12.42
CA LYS A 112 -1.18 -17.26 -13.24
C LYS A 112 -2.43 -17.05 -12.40
N GLU A 113 -2.35 -17.36 -11.12
CA GLU A 113 -3.40 -17.11 -10.14
C GLU A 113 -2.79 -16.63 -8.83
N ALA A 114 -3.44 -15.67 -8.19
CA ALA A 114 -3.10 -15.21 -6.85
C ALA A 114 -4.37 -15.08 -5.99
N ILE A 115 -4.33 -15.59 -4.76
CA ILE A 115 -5.41 -15.44 -3.78
C ILE A 115 -4.92 -14.56 -2.63
N ILE A 116 -5.64 -13.48 -2.38
CA ILE A 116 -5.41 -12.56 -1.27
C ILE A 116 -6.33 -12.98 -0.12
N PRO A 117 -5.78 -13.43 1.02
CA PRO A 117 -6.55 -14.10 2.08
C PRO A 117 -7.27 -13.11 3.00
N TYR A 118 -7.93 -12.10 2.43
CA TYR A 118 -8.96 -11.35 3.14
C TYR A 118 -10.09 -12.32 3.59
N PRO A 119 -10.92 -11.93 4.58
CA PRO A 119 -11.89 -12.84 5.19
C PRO A 119 -12.69 -13.66 4.17
N GLN A 120 -12.51 -14.99 4.22
CA GLN A 120 -12.89 -15.93 3.17
C GLN A 120 -14.36 -15.80 2.71
N GLN A 121 -15.27 -15.60 3.66
CA GLN A 121 -16.71 -15.61 3.38
C GLN A 121 -17.24 -14.29 2.83
N THR A 122 -16.47 -13.20 2.89
CA THR A 122 -16.99 -11.86 2.57
C THR A 122 -16.14 -11.10 1.56
N SER A 123 -14.83 -11.33 1.57
CA SER A 123 -13.88 -10.40 0.96
C SER A 123 -12.64 -11.05 0.36
N GLU A 124 -12.48 -12.37 0.37
CA GLU A 124 -11.37 -13.03 -0.33
C GLU A 124 -11.34 -12.60 -1.79
N VAL A 125 -10.13 -12.30 -2.28
CA VAL A 125 -9.93 -11.81 -3.64
C VAL A 125 -9.06 -12.80 -4.40
N THR A 126 -9.45 -13.08 -5.64
CA THR A 126 -8.64 -13.85 -6.58
C THR A 126 -8.29 -13.01 -7.78
N TRP A 127 -7.04 -13.08 -8.21
CA TRP A 127 -6.54 -12.50 -9.44
C TRP A 127 -6.07 -13.60 -10.37
N LYS A 128 -6.70 -13.73 -11.54
CA LYS A 128 -6.37 -14.77 -12.52
C LYS A 128 -5.88 -14.17 -13.82
N TYR A 129 -4.67 -14.51 -14.22
CA TYR A 129 -4.07 -14.04 -15.47
C TYR A 129 -4.78 -14.64 -16.68
N ASP A 130 -5.33 -13.78 -17.53
CA ASP A 130 -5.80 -14.15 -18.85
C ASP A 130 -4.71 -13.84 -19.89
N SER A 131 -4.08 -14.90 -20.42
CA SER A 131 -3.02 -14.74 -21.42
C SER A 131 -3.50 -14.17 -22.76
N ALA A 132 -4.81 -14.25 -23.07
CA ALA A 132 -5.35 -13.75 -24.33
C ALA A 132 -5.43 -12.21 -24.33
N SER A 133 -5.91 -11.62 -23.24
CA SER A 133 -5.96 -10.16 -23.05
C SER A 133 -4.70 -9.58 -22.38
N GLY A 134 -3.88 -10.42 -21.74
CA GLY A 134 -2.65 -10.02 -21.07
C GLY A 134 -2.87 -9.23 -19.78
N VAL A 135 -4.00 -9.42 -19.09
CA VAL A 135 -4.35 -8.79 -17.82
C VAL A 135 -4.76 -9.83 -16.77
N TYR A 136 -4.78 -9.45 -15.50
CA TYR A 136 -5.38 -10.25 -14.43
C TYR A 136 -6.85 -9.88 -14.27
N LEU A 137 -7.72 -10.87 -14.21
CA LEU A 137 -9.15 -10.73 -13.94
C LEU A 137 -9.41 -10.89 -12.44
N ARG A 138 -10.26 -10.02 -11.88
CA ARG A 138 -10.56 -9.98 -10.45
C ARG A 138 -11.84 -10.74 -10.14
N SER A 139 -11.81 -11.56 -9.10
CA SER A 139 -12.97 -12.18 -8.49
C SER A 139 -13.01 -11.89 -7.00
N LYS A 140 -14.20 -11.86 -6.42
CA LYS A 140 -14.41 -11.77 -4.97
C LYS A 140 -15.24 -12.96 -4.51
N THR A 141 -14.81 -13.66 -3.48
CA THR A 141 -15.52 -14.83 -2.91
C THR A 141 -15.94 -15.85 -3.98
N GLY A 142 -15.04 -16.12 -4.95
CA GLY A 142 -15.26 -17.06 -6.05
C GLY A 142 -16.00 -16.54 -7.28
N GLU A 143 -16.64 -15.37 -7.21
CA GLU A 143 -17.44 -14.81 -8.30
C GLU A 143 -16.70 -13.67 -9.02
N PRO A 144 -16.82 -13.53 -10.36
CA PRO A 144 -16.33 -12.37 -11.09
C PRO A 144 -16.82 -11.07 -10.45
N MET A 145 -15.91 -10.10 -10.27
CA MET A 145 -16.30 -8.77 -9.83
C MET A 145 -16.39 -7.86 -11.04
N ASP A 146 -17.61 -7.46 -11.40
CA ASP A 146 -17.89 -6.63 -12.57
C ASP A 146 -17.98 -5.15 -12.21
N ASP A 147 -17.62 -4.30 -13.17
CA ASP A 147 -17.89 -2.87 -13.17
C ASP A 147 -19.35 -2.58 -13.61
N PHE A 148 -19.77 -1.31 -13.55
CA PHE A 148 -21.11 -0.88 -13.94
C PHE A 148 -21.45 -1.15 -15.42
N ASP A 149 -20.44 -1.27 -16.27
CA ASP A 149 -20.63 -1.62 -17.68
C ASP A 149 -20.75 -3.14 -17.92
N GLY A 150 -20.74 -3.94 -16.84
CA GLY A 150 -20.86 -5.39 -16.87
C GLY A 150 -19.59 -6.12 -17.28
N LYS A 151 -18.46 -5.41 -17.40
CA LYS A 151 -17.16 -6.05 -17.63
C LYS A 151 -16.52 -6.41 -16.31
N GLN A 152 -15.95 -7.62 -16.26
CA GLN A 152 -15.14 -8.02 -15.13
C GLN A 152 -13.96 -7.06 -14.94
N LEU A 153 -13.77 -6.61 -13.70
CA LEU A 153 -12.63 -5.81 -13.30
C LEU A 153 -11.35 -6.56 -13.63
N SER A 154 -10.41 -5.84 -14.21
CA SER A 154 -9.12 -6.39 -14.61
C SER A 154 -8.01 -5.39 -14.36
N ALA A 155 -6.77 -5.87 -14.26
CA ALA A 155 -5.60 -5.02 -14.09
C ALA A 155 -4.41 -5.54 -14.90
N SER A 156 -3.68 -4.61 -15.52
CA SER A 156 -2.39 -4.93 -16.17
C SER A 156 -1.31 -5.27 -15.14
N ASN A 157 -1.44 -4.71 -13.95
CA ASN A 157 -0.55 -4.89 -12.81
C ASN A 157 -1.38 -5.12 -11.55
N VAL A 158 -1.00 -6.08 -10.72
CA VAL A 158 -1.53 -6.22 -9.35
C VAL A 158 -0.35 -6.10 -8.39
N ILE A 159 -0.37 -5.11 -7.52
CA ILE A 159 0.65 -4.90 -6.51
C ILE A 159 0.10 -5.41 -5.18
N ILE A 160 0.80 -6.36 -4.59
CA ILE A 160 0.58 -6.78 -3.21
C ILE A 160 1.51 -5.95 -2.35
N TYR A 161 0.94 -5.04 -1.57
CA TYR A 161 1.63 -4.03 -0.79
C TYR A 161 1.56 -4.42 0.70
N PHE A 162 2.64 -5.02 1.21
CA PHE A 162 2.68 -5.43 2.62
C PHE A 162 2.95 -4.21 3.50
N ALA A 163 2.03 -3.94 4.43
CA ALA A 163 2.06 -2.79 5.32
C ALA A 163 1.68 -3.20 6.75
N GLU A 164 2.25 -2.51 7.74
CA GLU A 164 1.86 -2.69 9.14
C GLU A 164 0.39 -2.28 9.30
N HIS A 165 -0.41 -3.18 9.89
CA HIS A 165 -1.77 -2.92 10.31
C HIS A 165 -1.76 -2.93 11.84
N ALA A 166 -2.12 -1.80 12.45
CA ALA A 166 -2.18 -1.64 13.89
C ALA A 166 -3.60 -1.29 14.32
N ASP A 167 -4.08 -1.97 15.36
CA ASP A 167 -5.35 -1.66 15.99
C ASP A 167 -5.34 -0.23 16.56
N THR A 168 -6.52 0.39 16.59
CA THR A 168 -6.74 1.67 17.25
C THR A 168 -7.93 1.59 18.20
N ASP A 169 -8.09 2.60 19.04
CA ASP A 169 -9.27 2.82 19.90
C ASP A 169 -10.33 3.71 19.23
N ILE A 170 -10.14 4.05 17.95
CA ILE A 170 -11.04 4.92 17.20
C ILE A 170 -12.24 4.10 16.73
N VAL A 171 -13.41 4.35 17.30
CA VAL A 171 -14.65 3.64 16.93
C VAL A 171 -15.21 4.17 15.60
N GLU A 172 -15.45 3.27 14.65
CA GLU A 172 -15.90 3.54 13.28
C GLU A 172 -17.40 3.34 13.05
N ASP A 173 -18.05 2.53 13.88
CA ASP A 173 -19.47 2.24 13.71
C ASP A 173 -20.23 2.09 15.05
N SER A 174 -21.55 2.03 14.95
CA SER A 174 -22.44 1.85 16.10
C SER A 174 -22.27 0.52 16.82
N ASN A 175 -21.57 -0.44 16.21
CA ASN A 175 -21.31 -1.76 16.78
C ASN A 175 -19.98 -1.81 17.55
N GLY A 176 -19.20 -0.72 17.54
CA GLY A 176 -17.93 -0.63 18.24
C GLY A 176 -16.74 -1.14 17.43
N ALA A 177 -16.87 -1.37 16.13
CA ALA A 177 -15.73 -1.73 15.29
C ALA A 177 -14.72 -0.57 15.30
N THR A 178 -13.43 -0.87 15.46
CA THR A 178 -12.39 0.17 15.50
C THR A 178 -11.67 0.31 14.17
N SER A 179 -11.12 1.51 13.95
CA SER A 179 -10.29 1.82 12.79
C SER A 179 -9.00 1.02 12.85
N ILE A 180 -8.46 0.66 11.68
CA ILE A 180 -7.13 0.06 11.55
C ILE A 180 -6.21 1.14 11.00
N ARG A 181 -5.10 1.37 11.69
CA ARG A 181 -4.03 2.21 11.20
C ARG A 181 -3.15 1.36 10.28
N ILE A 182 -3.09 1.75 9.01
CA ILE A 182 -2.26 1.07 8.00
C ILE A 182 -1.11 2.00 7.63
N VAL A 183 0.13 1.54 7.83
CA VAL A 183 1.33 2.35 7.60
C VAL A 183 1.84 2.11 6.17
N VAL A 184 1.58 3.08 5.29
CA VAL A 184 1.98 3.04 3.87
C VAL A 184 3.06 4.07 3.53
N ASN A 185 3.61 4.75 4.53
CA ASN A 185 4.78 5.62 4.45
C ASN A 185 6.04 4.89 4.96
N GLY A 186 7.20 5.16 4.39
CA GLY A 186 8.46 4.52 4.75
C GLY A 186 8.90 3.46 3.75
N LEU A 187 9.17 2.24 4.21
CA LEU A 187 9.61 1.14 3.37
C LEU A 187 8.94 -0.18 3.78
N GLY A 188 8.79 -1.09 2.83
CA GLY A 188 8.24 -2.41 3.11
C GLY A 188 8.31 -3.34 1.89
N THR A 189 7.77 -4.55 2.04
CA THR A 189 7.78 -5.55 0.96
C THR A 189 6.66 -5.27 -0.05
N ALA A 190 6.96 -5.39 -1.34
CA ALA A 190 5.97 -5.30 -2.42
C ALA A 190 6.18 -6.43 -3.43
N TRP A 191 5.10 -7.08 -3.85
CA TRP A 191 5.12 -8.01 -4.97
C TRP A 191 4.28 -7.45 -6.11
N LEU A 192 4.79 -7.54 -7.34
CA LEU A 192 4.09 -7.12 -8.54
C LEU A 192 3.74 -8.34 -9.39
N LEU A 193 2.47 -8.52 -9.65
CA LEU A 193 1.96 -9.47 -10.63
C LEU A 193 1.76 -8.74 -11.95
N ARG A 194 2.44 -9.21 -13.01
CA ARG A 194 2.27 -8.72 -14.38
C ARG A 194 2.67 -9.81 -15.37
N ASP A 195 2.03 -9.85 -16.53
CA ASP A 195 2.39 -10.77 -17.62
C ASP A 195 2.46 -12.26 -17.19
N GLY A 196 1.60 -12.68 -16.25
CA GLY A 196 1.56 -14.06 -15.74
C GLY A 196 2.73 -14.42 -14.80
N GLN A 197 3.44 -13.43 -14.29
CA GLN A 197 4.63 -13.57 -13.45
C GLN A 197 4.48 -12.76 -12.16
N ILE A 198 5.14 -13.22 -11.11
CA ILE A 198 5.37 -12.46 -9.88
C ILE A 198 6.79 -11.91 -9.87
N LEU A 199 6.91 -10.63 -9.52
CA LEU A 199 8.17 -9.92 -9.27
C LEU A 199 8.20 -9.52 -7.79
N LYS A 200 9.15 -10.06 -7.02
CA LYS A 200 9.27 -9.79 -5.58
C LYS A 200 10.30 -8.71 -5.30
N GLY A 201 9.95 -7.74 -4.47
CA GLY A 201 10.82 -6.64 -4.08
C GLY A 201 10.22 -5.83 -2.95
N ASN A 202 10.42 -4.51 -3.01
CA ASN A 202 10.11 -3.59 -1.93
C ASN A 202 9.43 -2.33 -2.47
N TRP A 203 8.65 -1.69 -1.61
CA TRP A 203 8.17 -0.32 -1.80
C TRP A 203 8.96 0.64 -0.89
N ALA A 204 9.14 1.88 -1.33
CA ALA A 204 9.67 2.95 -0.50
C ALA A 204 9.08 4.32 -0.88
N THR A 205 8.66 5.10 0.11
CA THR A 205 8.18 6.49 -0.03
C THR A 205 8.41 7.27 1.25
N ASP A 206 8.64 8.58 1.14
CA ASP A 206 8.63 9.50 2.28
C ASP A 206 7.19 9.91 2.69
N GLY A 207 6.18 9.47 1.93
CA GLY A 207 4.77 9.77 2.14
C GLY A 207 4.27 11.00 1.38
N LEU A 208 5.16 11.72 0.69
CA LEU A 208 4.81 12.90 -0.12
C LEU A 208 4.77 12.59 -1.62
N GLU A 209 5.36 11.46 -2.02
CA GLU A 209 5.42 11.01 -3.39
C GLU A 209 4.89 9.58 -3.53
N THR A 210 4.55 9.22 -4.78
CA THR A 210 4.20 7.83 -5.12
C THR A 210 5.29 6.86 -4.60
N PRO A 211 4.95 5.61 -4.25
CA PRO A 211 5.95 4.63 -3.85
C PRO A 211 6.89 4.24 -5.00
N ASN A 212 8.16 4.05 -4.66
CA ASN A 212 9.16 3.44 -5.51
C ASN A 212 9.08 1.92 -5.34
N PHE A 213 8.87 1.18 -6.42
CA PHE A 213 8.96 -0.28 -6.40
C PHE A 213 10.32 -0.71 -6.92
N ILE A 214 11.07 -1.44 -6.09
CA ILE A 214 12.47 -1.78 -6.35
C ILE A 214 12.76 -3.25 -5.99
N PHE A 215 13.68 -3.85 -6.72
CA PHE A 215 14.27 -5.14 -6.34
C PHE A 215 15.28 -4.97 -5.21
N ASN A 216 15.69 -6.08 -4.58
CA ASN A 216 16.71 -6.09 -3.53
C ASN A 216 18.09 -5.61 -4.02
N ASP A 217 18.35 -5.65 -5.33
CA ASP A 217 19.58 -5.13 -5.94
C ASP A 217 19.51 -3.62 -6.28
N GLY A 218 18.43 -2.95 -5.88
CA GLY A 218 18.21 -1.51 -6.06
C GLY A 218 17.66 -1.11 -7.44
N ARG A 219 17.52 -2.05 -8.38
CA ARG A 219 16.90 -1.75 -9.69
C ARG A 219 15.40 -1.53 -9.54
N SER A 220 14.84 -0.61 -10.32
CA SER A 220 13.39 -0.40 -10.36
C SER A 220 12.66 -1.64 -10.87
N MET A 221 11.50 -1.91 -10.28
CA MET A 221 10.56 -2.94 -10.71
C MET A 221 9.54 -2.31 -11.68
N PRO A 222 9.67 -2.52 -13.00
CA PRO A 222 8.85 -1.80 -13.96
C PRO A 222 7.42 -2.36 -14.01
N LEU A 223 6.43 -1.49 -13.95
CA LEU A 223 5.03 -1.81 -14.22
C LEU A 223 4.81 -1.98 -15.74
N LYS A 224 3.80 -2.76 -16.10
CA LYS A 224 3.27 -2.80 -17.47
C LYS A 224 2.48 -1.52 -17.71
N PRO A 225 2.63 -0.83 -18.86
CA PRO A 225 1.73 0.25 -19.23
C PRO A 225 0.27 -0.24 -19.22
N GLY A 226 -0.58 0.43 -18.44
CA GLY A 226 -1.96 0.02 -18.19
C GLY A 226 -2.38 0.34 -16.76
N ASN A 227 -3.59 -0.07 -16.39
CA ASN A 227 -4.09 0.13 -15.04
C ASN A 227 -3.42 -0.79 -14.01
N THR A 228 -3.37 -0.34 -12.77
CA THR A 228 -2.74 -1.04 -11.65
C THR A 228 -3.72 -1.14 -10.51
N TRP A 229 -3.85 -2.33 -9.93
CA TRP A 229 -4.56 -2.54 -8.68
C TRP A 229 -3.55 -2.71 -7.54
N VAL A 230 -3.82 -2.14 -6.37
CA VAL A 230 -2.97 -2.28 -5.18
C VAL A 230 -3.78 -2.96 -4.07
N GLU A 231 -3.36 -4.16 -3.67
CA GLU A 231 -3.89 -4.91 -2.54
C GLU A 231 -3.00 -4.62 -1.32
N VAL A 232 -3.47 -3.81 -0.38
CA VAL A 232 -2.71 -3.48 0.84
C VAL A 232 -3.01 -4.54 1.90
N VAL A 233 -1.98 -5.28 2.29
CA VAL A 233 -2.14 -6.48 3.13
C VAL A 233 -1.29 -6.41 4.40
N PRO A 234 -1.74 -7.03 5.51
CA PRO A 234 -0.94 -7.21 6.71
C PRO A 234 0.38 -7.95 6.45
N LEU A 235 1.37 -7.72 7.32
CA LEU A 235 2.72 -8.28 7.18
C LEU A 235 2.80 -9.80 7.35
N ASP A 236 1.79 -10.40 7.97
CA ASP A 236 1.67 -11.83 8.30
C ASP A 236 0.83 -12.61 7.27
N PHE A 237 0.28 -11.95 6.25
CA PHE A 237 -0.44 -12.63 5.19
C PHE A 237 0.51 -13.53 4.39
N GLU A 238 0.06 -14.78 4.16
CA GLU A 238 0.63 -15.68 3.17
C GLU A 238 -0.24 -15.61 1.91
N ILE A 239 0.34 -15.19 0.80
CA ILE A 239 -0.39 -15.07 -0.45
C ILE A 239 -0.28 -16.38 -1.21
N GLU A 240 -1.40 -16.96 -1.59
CA GLU A 240 -1.39 -18.16 -2.43
C GLU A 240 -1.11 -17.74 -3.88
N ILE A 241 -0.07 -18.33 -4.49
CA ILE A 241 0.25 -18.16 -5.92
C ILE A 241 0.24 -19.54 -6.55
N ASP A 242 -0.56 -19.72 -7.61
CA ASP A 242 -0.69 -20.99 -8.35
C ASP A 242 -0.86 -22.23 -7.44
N GLY A 243 -1.66 -22.11 -6.37
CA GLY A 243 -1.94 -23.19 -5.42
C GLY A 243 -0.91 -23.37 -4.29
N VAL A 244 0.08 -22.48 -4.18
CA VAL A 244 1.13 -22.55 -3.17
C VAL A 244 1.12 -21.30 -2.30
N ALA A 245 0.99 -21.47 -0.98
CA ALA A 245 1.12 -20.37 -0.04
C ALA A 245 2.56 -19.83 -0.03
N HIS A 246 2.70 -18.51 -0.23
CA HIS A 246 3.95 -17.81 -0.13
C HIS A 246 3.88 -16.83 1.05
N PRO A 247 4.60 -17.08 2.15
CA PRO A 247 4.73 -16.06 3.18
C PRO A 247 5.48 -14.85 2.64
N ARG A 248 5.20 -13.68 3.19
CA ARG A 248 6.13 -12.55 3.09
C ARG A 248 7.48 -13.07 3.59
N LEU A 249 8.52 -13.04 2.76
CA LEU A 249 9.86 -13.36 3.22
C LEU A 249 10.19 -12.31 4.30
N SER A 250 10.22 -12.74 5.57
CA SER A 250 10.63 -11.86 6.66
C SER A 250 12.02 -11.33 6.36
N ASP A 251 12.28 -10.07 6.71
CA ASP A 251 13.65 -9.56 6.77
C ASP A 251 14.50 -10.61 7.51
N ALA A 252 15.42 -11.26 6.78
CA ALA A 252 16.23 -12.33 7.33
C ALA A 252 17.13 -11.74 8.42
N GLY A 253 16.66 -11.82 9.67
CA GLY A 253 17.27 -11.17 10.83
C GLY A 253 16.74 -11.71 12.15
N GLY A 254 16.92 -13.02 12.39
CA GLY A 254 17.13 -13.58 13.72
C GLY A 254 15.89 -13.81 14.61
N LYS A 255 15.34 -15.03 14.56
CA LYS A 255 15.06 -15.80 15.77
C LYS A 255 15.45 -17.25 15.53
N ALA A 256 16.71 -17.56 15.83
CA ALA A 256 17.08 -18.94 16.13
C ALA A 256 16.27 -19.38 17.35
N SER A 257 15.57 -20.49 17.19
CA SER A 257 14.96 -21.29 18.24
C SER A 257 15.90 -21.41 19.44
N ALA A 258 15.47 -20.91 20.61
CA ALA A 258 16.13 -21.19 21.88
C ALA A 258 15.81 -22.64 22.29
N GLY A 259 16.56 -23.57 21.72
CA GLY A 259 16.72 -24.92 22.25
C GLY A 259 17.64 -24.86 23.46
N SER A 260 17.07 -25.13 24.63
CA SER A 260 17.80 -25.36 25.88
C SER A 260 18.73 -26.58 25.74
N SER A 261 20.04 -26.38 25.83
CA SER A 261 20.93 -27.36 26.46
C SER A 261 22.20 -26.68 26.98
N SER A 262 22.46 -26.94 28.26
CA SER A 262 23.66 -26.62 29.02
C SER A 262 24.93 -27.21 28.42
N ASP A 263 26.03 -26.46 28.46
CA ASP A 263 27.28 -26.81 29.16
C ASP A 263 28.41 -25.84 28.77
N GLU A 264 28.94 -25.13 29.78
CA GLU A 264 30.23 -24.45 29.75
C GLU A 264 31.37 -25.47 29.98
N PRO A 265 32.58 -25.21 29.44
CA PRO A 265 33.62 -24.72 30.35
C PRO A 265 34.55 -23.63 29.77
N GLU A 266 35.15 -22.87 30.69
CA GLU A 266 36.24 -21.91 30.53
C GLU A 266 37.52 -22.52 29.90
N ALA A 267 38.23 -21.73 29.07
CA ALA A 267 39.66 -21.44 29.25
C ALA A 267 40.23 -20.43 28.23
N GLU A 268 40.93 -19.46 28.79
CA GLU A 268 42.18 -18.78 28.36
C GLU A 268 42.28 -17.95 27.06
N ALA A 269 42.71 -16.71 27.29
CA ALA A 269 43.07 -15.70 26.32
C ALA A 269 44.48 -15.92 25.74
N THR A 270 44.63 -15.69 24.43
CA THR A 270 45.87 -15.13 23.86
C THR A 270 45.52 -14.17 22.72
N ASP A 271 46.30 -13.11 22.69
CA ASP A 271 46.20 -11.88 21.91
C ASP A 271 47.08 -12.01 20.66
N GLU A 272 46.51 -11.98 19.45
CA GLU A 272 47.22 -11.57 18.22
C GLU A 272 46.25 -10.92 17.23
N ALA A 273 46.50 -9.65 16.94
CA ALA A 273 45.76 -8.84 15.98
C ALA A 273 46.28 -9.07 14.55
N GLU A 274 45.46 -9.70 13.71
CA GLU A 274 45.61 -9.66 12.24
C GLU A 274 44.42 -8.91 11.63
N ALA A 275 44.71 -7.77 11.00
CA ALA A 275 43.75 -6.92 10.32
C ALA A 275 43.25 -7.59 9.04
N THR A 276 42.11 -8.25 9.12
CA THR A 276 41.33 -8.67 7.94
C THR A 276 40.35 -7.57 7.57
N VAL A 277 40.52 -7.00 6.37
CA VAL A 277 39.61 -6.00 5.81
C VAL A 277 38.36 -6.74 5.32
N THR A 278 37.30 -6.71 6.11
CA THR A 278 35.97 -7.20 5.75
C THR A 278 35.22 -6.13 4.97
N PRO A 279 34.59 -6.43 3.82
CA PRO A 279 33.76 -5.46 3.11
C PRO A 279 32.56 -5.08 3.98
N THR A 280 32.39 -3.79 4.24
CA THR A 280 31.26 -3.25 4.98
C THR A 280 29.98 -3.43 4.18
N SER A 281 29.24 -4.50 4.48
CA SER A 281 27.82 -4.59 4.13
C SER A 281 27.09 -3.52 4.94
N THR A 282 26.67 -2.43 4.28
CA THR A 282 25.80 -1.45 4.92
C THR A 282 24.40 -2.05 4.95
N LEU A 283 23.95 -2.45 6.13
CA LEU A 283 22.58 -2.88 6.39
C LEU A 283 21.63 -1.69 6.19
N ILE A 284 20.74 -1.79 5.21
CA ILE A 284 19.62 -0.87 5.02
C ILE A 284 18.40 -1.53 5.69
N GLY A 285 17.84 -0.86 6.71
CA GLY A 285 16.75 -1.39 7.55
C GLY A 285 16.82 -0.99 9.03
N ALA A 286 17.92 -0.36 9.48
CA ALA A 286 17.98 0.21 10.83
C ALA A 286 17.35 1.62 10.87
N ARG A 287 16.36 1.79 11.74
CA ARG A 287 15.77 3.08 12.11
C ARG A 287 16.88 4.04 12.58
N PRO A 288 17.13 5.21 11.95
CA PRO A 288 18.06 6.17 12.51
C PRO A 288 17.50 6.67 13.86
N ALA A 289 18.35 6.67 14.89
CA ALA A 289 18.02 7.30 16.16
C ALA A 289 17.74 8.79 15.91
N ALA A 290 16.62 9.29 16.45
CA ALA A 290 16.29 10.71 16.39
C ALA A 290 17.42 11.52 17.04
N THR A 291 18.01 12.43 16.28
CA THR A 291 18.94 13.43 16.81
C THR A 291 18.15 14.34 17.76
N PRO A 292 18.56 14.53 19.02
CA PRO A 292 17.89 15.47 19.90
C PRO A 292 18.07 16.90 19.36
N THR A 293 16.96 17.60 19.17
CA THR A 293 16.92 19.02 18.82
C THR A 293 17.63 19.82 19.91
N PRO A 294 18.61 20.69 19.58
CA PRO A 294 19.21 21.56 20.58
C PRO A 294 18.17 22.56 21.10
N THR A 295 17.96 22.55 22.42
CA THR A 295 17.17 23.55 23.13
C THR A 295 17.90 24.90 23.06
N VAL A 296 17.35 25.86 22.33
CA VAL A 296 17.80 27.26 22.37
C VAL A 296 17.19 27.92 23.60
N ALA A 297 18.03 28.32 24.55
CA ALA A 297 17.61 29.12 25.70
C ALA A 297 17.22 30.54 25.26
N PRO A 298 16.20 31.17 25.87
CA PRO A 298 15.82 32.53 25.52
C PRO A 298 16.89 33.52 25.98
N THR A 299 17.40 34.30 25.02
CA THR A 299 18.17 35.52 25.30
C THR A 299 17.25 36.60 25.84
N THR A 300 17.48 37.00 27.09
CA THR A 300 17.06 38.28 27.65
C THR A 300 17.82 39.42 26.98
N GLU A 301 17.11 40.38 26.40
CA GLU A 301 17.64 41.73 26.14
C GLU A 301 16.79 42.75 26.91
N GLU A 302 17.49 43.74 27.48
CA GLU A 302 17.01 44.91 28.22
C GLU A 302 16.22 45.91 27.35
#